data_AF-A0A524LDC6-F1
#
_entry.id   AF-A0A524LDC6-F1
#
_cell.length_a   1.000
_cell.length_b   1.000
_cell.length_c   1.000
_cell.angle_alpha   90.00
_cell.angle_beta   90.00
_cell.angle_gamma   90.00
#
_symmetry.space_group_name_H-M   'P 1'
#
loop_
_entity.id
_entity.type
_entity.pdbx_description
1 polymer ?
#
loop_
_entity_poly.entity_id
_entity_poly.type
_entity_poly.pdbx_seq_one_letter_code
_entity_poly.pdbx_strand_id
1 'polypeptide(L)'
;MFVFEKEQIIYNIGGVKIGGSLGETPTVLAGTIFYGGHKIVEDVKKGLFDKTKAAELVNKQDEMSSITGNPALVQIFAETSEAMINYIDFVTDITSNPFIIDSTESKVRIDGLKHAEEIGLLDQAIYNSINVSASKEEISQLSEIQHECAIVLAFNPQDSTIAGRRSVLEKGIMELDKGLLDICKDIGVTKPLLDTAVTAMGAGAGSAASFTFVAKTIYGLPTGSGVHNAPASWAWLRKYKKINREAFYTADIASNLIVQLMGADFVMYGPIENAERAFPVVAMGDVFTAESAYLEFGIEPGPDHPFRKLL
;
A
#
# COMPACT_ATOMS: atom_id res chain seq x y z
N MET A 1 -10.33 -16.06 -14.81
CA MET A 1 -9.46 -15.67 -13.68
C MET A 1 -9.13 -16.90 -12.84
N PHE A 2 -8.32 -16.77 -11.79
CA PHE A 2 -7.95 -17.88 -10.90
C PHE A 2 -8.54 -17.68 -9.51
N VAL A 3 -8.67 -18.79 -8.78
CA VAL A 3 -8.92 -18.83 -7.33
C VAL A 3 -7.74 -19.47 -6.64
N PHE A 4 -7.52 -19.10 -5.38
CA PHE A 4 -6.45 -19.66 -4.58
C PHE A 4 -6.98 -20.86 -3.79
N GLU A 5 -6.22 -21.96 -3.77
CA GLU A 5 -6.54 -23.11 -2.92
C GLU A 5 -6.34 -22.78 -1.44
N LYS A 6 -5.32 -21.97 -1.14
CA LYS A 6 -5.06 -21.45 0.20
C LYS A 6 -6.20 -20.52 0.62
N GLU A 7 -6.70 -20.69 1.85
CA GLU A 7 -7.63 -19.74 2.45
C GLU A 7 -7.05 -18.32 2.41
N GLN A 8 -7.85 -17.38 1.87
CA GLN A 8 -7.46 -15.98 1.77
C GLN A 8 -8.03 -15.21 2.95
N ILE A 9 -7.15 -14.55 3.69
CA ILE A 9 -7.50 -13.80 4.88
C ILE A 9 -7.99 -12.41 4.48
N ILE A 10 -9.02 -11.92 5.17
CA ILE A 10 -9.51 -10.54 5.06
C ILE A 10 -9.30 -9.87 6.42
N TYR A 11 -8.54 -8.79 6.46
CA TYR A 11 -8.40 -7.94 7.64
C TYR A 11 -9.38 -6.78 7.59
N ASN A 12 -9.79 -6.31 8.77
CA ASN A 12 -10.49 -5.05 8.95
C ASN A 12 -9.54 -4.05 9.63
N ILE A 13 -9.28 -2.93 8.96
CA ILE A 13 -8.41 -1.84 9.40
C ILE A 13 -9.22 -0.57 9.32
N GLY A 14 -9.56 0.04 10.47
CA GLY A 14 -10.40 1.24 10.52
C GLY A 14 -11.74 1.15 9.76
N GLY A 15 -12.36 -0.03 9.68
CA GLY A 15 -13.59 -0.26 8.91
C GLY A 15 -13.37 -0.69 7.45
N VAL A 16 -12.15 -0.61 6.94
CA VAL A 16 -11.78 -1.03 5.58
C VAL A 16 -11.38 -2.50 5.56
N LYS A 17 -12.02 -3.28 4.67
CA LYS A 17 -11.68 -4.68 4.42
C LYS A 17 -10.55 -4.78 3.39
N ILE A 18 -9.46 -5.47 3.73
CA ILE A 18 -8.33 -5.72 2.82
C ILE A 18 -8.00 -7.22 2.84
N GLY A 19 -8.03 -7.87 1.67
CA GLY A 19 -7.70 -9.28 1.52
C GLY A 19 -8.71 -10.06 0.68
N GLY A 20 -8.78 -11.38 0.90
CA GLY A 20 -9.81 -12.23 0.28
C GLY A 20 -9.44 -12.75 -1.10
N SER A 21 -10.37 -13.43 -1.75
CA SER A 21 -10.18 -13.97 -3.09
C SER A 21 -10.34 -12.88 -4.15
N LEU A 22 -9.73 -13.09 -5.31
CA LEU A 22 -9.83 -12.14 -6.41
C LEU A 22 -11.30 -11.99 -6.87
N GLY A 23 -11.85 -10.78 -6.72
CA GLY A 23 -13.27 -10.48 -6.99
C GLY A 23 -14.22 -10.60 -5.79
N GLU A 24 -13.71 -10.96 -4.59
CA GLU A 24 -14.50 -11.05 -3.35
C GLU A 24 -14.67 -9.69 -2.67
N THR A 25 -13.56 -8.97 -2.48
CA THR A 25 -13.56 -7.58 -2.00
C THR A 25 -12.90 -6.66 -3.01
N PRO A 26 -13.30 -5.37 -3.09
CA PRO A 26 -12.65 -4.42 -3.99
C PRO A 26 -11.18 -4.22 -3.61
N THR A 27 -10.36 -3.94 -4.61
CA THR A 27 -8.97 -3.56 -4.39
C THR A 27 -8.93 -2.21 -3.65
N VAL A 28 -8.09 -2.12 -2.62
CA VAL A 28 -7.89 -0.88 -1.84
C VAL A 28 -6.82 -0.01 -2.47
N LEU A 29 -7.04 1.30 -2.59
CA LEU A 29 -6.10 2.24 -3.19
C LEU A 29 -5.52 3.18 -2.13
N ALA A 30 -4.20 3.33 -2.11
CA ALA A 30 -3.49 4.24 -1.22
C ALA A 30 -2.75 5.33 -2.00
N GLY A 31 -3.18 6.58 -1.83
CA GLY A 31 -2.53 7.77 -2.40
C GLY A 31 -1.53 8.38 -1.43
N THR A 32 -0.33 8.67 -1.91
CA THR A 32 0.72 9.32 -1.12
C THR A 32 0.53 10.84 -1.10
N ILE A 33 0.51 11.42 0.10
CA ILE A 33 0.48 12.86 0.36
C ILE A 33 1.74 13.28 1.13
N PHE A 34 2.09 14.57 1.06
CA PHE A 34 3.28 15.18 1.67
C PHE A 34 4.65 14.56 1.31
N TYR A 35 4.72 13.76 0.24
CA TYR A 35 5.96 13.17 -0.26
C TYR A 35 7.02 14.21 -0.64
N GLY A 36 8.29 13.79 -0.71
CA GLY A 36 9.40 14.66 -1.07
C GLY A 36 9.19 15.41 -2.40
N GLY A 37 9.19 16.74 -2.35
CA GLY A 37 8.93 17.60 -3.51
C GLY A 37 7.45 17.84 -3.83
N HIS A 38 6.53 17.42 -2.96
CA HIS A 38 5.11 17.75 -3.08
C HIS A 38 4.91 19.25 -2.91
N LYS A 39 4.36 19.90 -3.95
CA LYS A 39 4.25 21.37 -4.07
C LYS A 39 3.37 22.05 -3.03
N ILE A 40 2.58 21.29 -2.26
CA ILE A 40 1.74 21.84 -1.20
C ILE A 40 2.51 22.00 0.12
N VAL A 41 3.69 21.38 0.26
CA VAL A 41 4.52 21.47 1.46
C VAL A 41 5.45 22.68 1.36
N GLU A 42 5.35 23.56 2.36
CA GLU A 42 6.13 24.80 2.47
C GLU A 42 7.41 24.59 3.31
N ASP A 43 7.31 23.79 4.39
CA ASP A 43 8.46 23.42 5.24
C ASP A 43 8.35 21.93 5.63
N VAL A 44 9.21 21.11 5.01
CA VAL A 44 9.26 19.66 5.23
C VAL A 44 9.69 19.27 6.65
N LYS A 45 10.39 20.15 7.38
CA LYS A 45 10.89 19.87 8.72
C LYS A 45 9.85 20.12 9.79
N LYS A 46 9.06 21.18 9.62
CA LYS A 46 8.00 21.58 10.55
C LYS A 46 6.63 21.02 10.18
N GLY A 47 6.48 20.44 8.99
CA GLY A 47 5.18 20.04 8.48
C GLY A 47 4.27 21.24 8.23
N LEU A 48 4.80 22.31 7.63
CA LEU A 48 3.98 23.44 7.18
C LEU A 48 3.57 23.20 5.72
N PHE A 49 2.29 23.34 5.43
CA PHE A 49 1.71 23.05 4.13
C PHE A 49 0.42 23.85 3.90
N ASP A 50 0.03 23.94 2.63
CA ASP A 50 -1.24 24.50 2.21
C ASP A 50 -2.39 23.54 2.57
N LYS A 51 -3.03 23.79 3.72
CA LYS A 51 -4.16 22.99 4.23
C LYS A 51 -5.33 22.92 3.26
N THR A 52 -5.57 23.98 2.47
CA THR A 52 -6.69 24.01 1.52
C THR A 52 -6.43 23.02 0.39
N LYS A 53 -5.25 23.09 -0.22
CA LYS A 53 -4.86 22.15 -1.29
C LYS A 53 -4.74 20.72 -0.78
N ALA A 54 -4.23 20.51 0.43
CA ALA A 54 -4.16 19.18 1.02
C ALA A 54 -5.57 18.57 1.20
N ALA A 55 -6.52 19.37 1.71
CA ALA A 55 -7.91 18.94 1.85
C ALA A 55 -8.56 18.63 0.51
N GLU A 56 -8.33 19.45 -0.53
CA GLU A 56 -8.82 19.20 -1.88
C GLU A 56 -8.34 17.85 -2.42
N LEU A 57 -7.08 17.48 -2.18
CA LEU A 57 -6.51 16.20 -2.64
C LEU A 57 -7.09 14.99 -1.91
N VAL A 58 -7.21 15.06 -0.59
CA VAL A 58 -7.81 13.98 0.22
C VAL A 58 -9.29 13.82 -0.11
N ASN A 59 -10.04 14.93 -0.15
CA ASN A 59 -11.46 14.91 -0.52
C ASN A 59 -11.67 14.36 -1.93
N LYS A 60 -10.76 14.65 -2.87
CA LYS A 60 -10.84 14.10 -4.22
C LYS A 60 -10.63 12.58 -4.23
N GLN A 61 -9.69 12.06 -3.43
CA GLN A 61 -9.52 10.61 -3.28
C GLN A 61 -10.79 9.98 -2.69
N ASP A 62 -11.37 10.60 -1.66
CA ASP A 62 -12.58 10.11 -0.99
C ASP A 62 -13.81 10.15 -1.92
N GLU A 63 -13.93 11.20 -2.73
CA GLU A 63 -14.93 11.30 -3.81
C GLU A 63 -14.77 10.14 -4.80
N MET A 64 -13.54 9.87 -5.27
CA MET A 64 -13.28 8.78 -6.21
C MET A 64 -13.56 7.40 -5.61
N SER A 65 -13.21 7.18 -4.34
CA SER A 65 -13.58 5.99 -3.56
C SER A 65 -15.09 5.80 -3.50
N SER A 66 -15.81 6.88 -3.18
CA SER A 66 -17.27 6.88 -3.15
C SER A 66 -17.90 6.66 -4.54
N ILE A 67 -17.29 7.15 -5.61
CA ILE A 67 -17.81 6.93 -6.97
C ILE A 67 -17.59 5.47 -7.40
N THR A 68 -16.38 4.94 -7.24
CA THR A 68 -16.04 3.63 -7.80
C THR A 68 -16.39 2.45 -6.91
N GLY A 69 -16.50 2.66 -5.59
CA GLY A 69 -16.68 1.59 -4.62
C GLY A 69 -15.38 0.94 -4.15
N ASN A 70 -14.23 1.44 -4.60
CA ASN A 70 -12.92 1.01 -4.11
C ASN A 70 -12.56 1.75 -2.81
N PRO A 71 -12.26 1.07 -1.69
CA PRO A 71 -11.82 1.74 -0.49
C PRO A 71 -10.51 2.49 -0.68
N ALA A 72 -10.34 3.56 0.11
CA ALA A 72 -9.18 4.42 0.08
C ALA A 72 -8.38 4.34 1.38
N LEU A 73 -7.06 4.50 1.27
CA LEU A 73 -6.14 4.77 2.37
C LEU A 73 -5.37 6.05 2.05
N VAL A 74 -4.93 6.78 3.07
CA VAL A 74 -4.02 7.93 2.87
C VAL A 74 -2.62 7.53 3.30
N GLN A 75 -1.65 7.52 2.38
CA GLN A 75 -0.24 7.30 2.71
C GLN A 75 0.43 8.62 3.05
N ILE A 76 0.73 8.82 4.33
CA ILE A 76 1.32 10.04 4.89
C ILE A 76 2.83 9.85 4.91
N PHE A 77 3.55 10.62 4.09
CA PHE A 77 5.01 10.64 4.11
C PHE A 77 5.54 11.83 4.91
N ALA A 78 6.56 11.62 5.74
CA ALA A 78 7.28 12.72 6.39
C ALA A 78 8.79 12.47 6.55
N GLU A 79 9.57 13.55 6.55
CA GLU A 79 11.03 13.52 6.79
C GLU A 79 11.40 13.69 8.28
N THR A 80 10.48 14.21 9.10
CA THR A 80 10.70 14.48 10.52
C THR A 80 9.49 14.08 11.36
N SER A 81 9.71 13.81 12.65
CA SER A 81 8.65 13.45 13.58
C SER A 81 7.64 14.60 13.79
N GLU A 82 8.13 15.85 13.87
CA GLU A 82 7.27 17.03 13.98
C GLU A 82 6.32 17.14 12.78
N ALA A 83 6.84 16.94 11.57
CA ALA A 83 6.02 16.95 10.36
C ALA A 83 5.02 15.77 10.34
N MET A 84 5.47 14.56 10.71
CA MET A 84 4.61 13.38 10.77
C MET A 84 3.39 13.59 11.68
N ILE A 85 3.60 14.10 12.89
CA ILE A 85 2.52 14.39 13.84
C ILE A 85 1.54 15.41 13.25
N ASN A 86 2.05 16.53 12.74
CA ASN A 86 1.21 17.59 12.14
C ASN A 86 0.40 17.09 10.92
N TYR A 87 0.97 16.19 10.13
CA TYR A 87 0.29 15.61 8.97
C TYR A 87 -0.77 14.59 9.39
N ILE A 88 -0.50 13.74 10.39
CA ILE A 88 -1.49 12.80 10.93
C ILE A 88 -2.69 13.58 11.46
N ASP A 89 -2.47 14.56 12.34
CA ASP A 89 -3.55 15.39 12.92
C ASP A 89 -4.45 15.99 11.83
N PHE A 90 -3.83 16.57 10.80
CA PHE A 90 -4.60 17.17 9.72
C PHE A 90 -5.39 16.14 8.90
N VAL A 91 -4.79 15.00 8.55
CA VAL A 91 -5.45 13.99 7.71
C VAL A 91 -6.61 13.36 8.46
N THR A 92 -6.42 13.01 9.73
CA THR A 92 -7.45 12.34 10.55
C THR A 92 -8.60 13.29 10.94
N ASP A 93 -8.36 14.60 10.95
CA ASP A 93 -9.42 15.61 11.11
C ASP A 93 -10.37 15.70 9.90
N ILE A 94 -9.91 15.35 8.69
CA ILE A 94 -10.68 15.58 7.45
C ILE A 94 -11.21 14.30 6.81
N THR A 95 -10.65 13.14 7.13
CA THR A 95 -11.13 11.85 6.62
C THR A 95 -11.06 10.78 7.70
N SER A 96 -12.03 9.87 7.69
CA SER A 96 -12.04 8.69 8.55
C SER A 96 -11.35 7.48 7.91
N ASN A 97 -10.77 7.65 6.71
CA ASN A 97 -10.07 6.57 6.04
C ASN A 97 -8.79 6.20 6.81
N PRO A 98 -8.45 4.90 6.92
CA PRO A 98 -7.20 4.49 7.54
C PRO A 98 -5.98 5.05 6.80
N PHE A 99 -4.86 5.16 7.50
CA PHE A 99 -3.67 5.84 7.00
C PHE A 99 -2.40 5.03 7.18
N ILE A 100 -1.48 5.20 6.24
CA ILE A 100 -0.16 4.57 6.26
C ILE A 100 0.85 5.60 6.74
N ILE A 101 1.58 5.26 7.81
CA ILE A 101 2.67 6.07 8.38
C ILE A 101 3.96 5.72 7.66
N ASP A 102 4.47 6.65 6.85
CA ASP A 102 5.60 6.39 5.96
C ASP A 102 6.75 7.39 6.14
N SER A 103 7.98 6.87 6.15
CA SER A 103 9.20 7.66 6.19
C SER A 103 10.38 6.77 5.84
N THR A 104 11.47 7.35 5.36
CA THR A 104 12.75 6.63 5.25
C THR A 104 13.36 6.34 6.62
N GLU A 105 13.02 7.13 7.65
CA GLU A 105 13.60 7.04 8.99
C GLU A 105 12.68 6.27 9.96
N SER A 106 13.19 5.19 10.57
CA SER A 106 12.40 4.37 11.52
C SER A 106 11.87 5.16 12.70
N LYS A 107 12.68 6.09 13.23
CA LYS A 107 12.27 6.98 14.33
C LYS A 107 11.03 7.80 13.98
N VAL A 108 10.96 8.37 12.77
CA VAL A 108 9.82 9.19 12.35
C VAL A 108 8.55 8.36 12.28
N ARG A 109 8.65 7.12 11.78
CA ARG A 109 7.52 6.18 11.74
C ARG A 109 7.06 5.77 13.14
N ILE A 110 8.00 5.47 14.04
CA ILE A 110 7.69 5.09 15.42
C ILE A 110 7.03 6.25 16.17
N ASP A 111 7.53 7.47 16.02
CA ASP A 111 6.92 8.65 16.65
C ASP A 111 5.51 8.90 16.09
N GLY A 112 5.29 8.72 14.78
CA GLY A 112 3.94 8.79 14.21
C GLY A 112 3.00 7.71 14.75
N LEU A 113 3.50 6.49 14.97
CA LEU A 113 2.72 5.39 15.52
C LEU A 113 2.36 5.62 17.00
N LYS A 114 3.31 6.15 17.79
CA LYS A 114 3.05 6.59 19.17
C LYS A 114 2.02 7.71 19.22
N HIS A 115 2.10 8.67 18.31
CA HIS A 115 1.09 9.71 18.21
C HIS A 115 -0.30 9.13 17.89
N ALA A 116 -0.38 8.18 16.95
CA ALA A 116 -1.63 7.47 16.67
C ALA A 116 -2.19 6.71 17.89
N GLU A 117 -1.33 6.17 18.76
CA GLU A 117 -1.72 5.60 20.06
C GLU A 117 -2.28 6.66 21.01
N GLU A 118 -1.59 7.79 21.14
CA GLU A 118 -2.00 8.91 22.02
C GLU A 118 -3.37 9.48 21.64
N ILE A 119 -3.68 9.57 20.34
CA ILE A 119 -4.97 10.07 19.83
C ILE A 119 -6.01 8.97 19.61
N GLY A 120 -5.70 7.72 19.93
CA GLY A 120 -6.64 6.60 19.92
C GLY A 120 -7.02 6.08 18.52
N LEU A 121 -6.10 6.15 17.55
CA LEU A 121 -6.31 5.75 16.15
C LEU A 121 -5.40 4.58 15.70
N LEU A 122 -4.87 3.79 16.64
CA LEU A 122 -4.03 2.62 16.30
C LEU A 122 -4.74 1.57 15.43
N ASP A 123 -6.06 1.46 15.53
CA ASP A 123 -6.86 0.53 14.70
C ASP A 123 -6.95 0.98 13.22
N GLN A 124 -6.61 2.24 12.94
CA GLN A 124 -6.59 2.86 11.62
C GLN A 124 -5.17 3.07 11.07
N ALA A 125 -4.15 3.04 11.94
CA ALA A 125 -2.77 3.29 11.59
C ALA A 125 -2.08 2.03 11.03
N ILE A 126 -1.36 2.20 9.92
CA ILE A 126 -0.57 1.13 9.28
C ILE A 126 0.90 1.56 9.26
N TYR A 127 1.76 0.80 9.94
CA TYR A 127 3.21 1.07 9.95
C TYR A 127 3.87 0.64 8.63
N ASN A 128 4.53 1.56 7.90
CA ASN A 128 5.23 1.24 6.65
C ASN A 128 6.75 1.50 6.74
N SER A 129 7.61 0.50 6.91
CA SER A 129 7.34 -0.95 6.88
C SER A 129 8.33 -1.72 7.75
N ILE A 130 7.95 -2.95 8.11
CA ILE A 130 8.88 -3.96 8.58
C ILE A 130 9.61 -4.55 7.37
N ASN A 131 10.94 -4.49 7.37
CA ASN A 131 11.77 -4.91 6.23
C ASN A 131 13.15 -5.39 6.68
N VAL A 132 13.98 -5.86 5.74
CA VAL A 132 15.30 -6.45 6.04
C VAL A 132 16.33 -5.51 6.66
N SER A 133 16.09 -4.19 6.63
CA SER A 133 16.93 -3.18 7.29
C SER A 133 16.43 -2.77 8.68
N ALA A 134 15.34 -3.39 9.16
CA ALA A 134 14.80 -3.11 10.48
C ALA A 134 15.87 -3.39 11.56
N SER A 135 16.17 -2.37 12.36
CA SER A 135 17.17 -2.49 13.43
C SER A 135 16.59 -3.20 14.65
N LYS A 136 17.45 -3.78 15.50
CA LYS A 136 17.02 -4.36 16.78
C LYS A 136 16.34 -3.32 17.69
N GLU A 137 16.79 -2.06 17.63
CA GLU A 137 16.19 -0.94 18.35
C GLU A 137 14.76 -0.65 17.86
N GLU A 138 14.57 -0.58 16.54
CA GLU A 138 13.25 -0.40 15.93
C GLU A 138 12.28 -1.53 16.31
N ILE A 139 12.72 -2.79 16.21
CA ILE A 139 11.93 -3.95 16.60
C ILE A 139 11.56 -3.90 18.10
N SER A 140 12.52 -3.53 18.96
CA SER A 140 12.28 -3.37 20.39
C SER A 140 11.24 -2.30 20.68
N GLN A 141 11.37 -1.12 20.08
CA GLN A 141 10.43 -0.02 20.29
C GLN A 141 9.03 -0.35 19.76
N LEU A 142 8.93 -1.06 18.63
CA LEU A 142 7.65 -1.50 18.08
C LEU A 142 6.94 -2.51 18.99
N SER A 143 7.69 -3.36 19.71
CA SER A 143 7.12 -4.32 20.67
C SER A 143 6.47 -3.65 21.89
N GLU A 144 6.80 -2.38 22.16
CA GLU A 144 6.20 -1.60 23.24
C GLU A 144 4.85 -0.98 22.85
N ILE A 145 4.52 -0.96 21.56
CA ILE A 145 3.30 -0.33 21.02
C ILE A 145 2.31 -1.41 20.58
N GLN A 146 1.05 -1.33 21.03
CA GLN A 146 0.01 -2.31 20.72
C GLN A 146 -0.61 -2.11 19.32
N HIS A 147 0.24 -1.96 18.30
CA HIS A 147 -0.18 -1.80 16.91
C HIS A 147 -0.49 -3.15 16.25
N GLU A 148 -1.63 -3.26 15.57
CA GLU A 148 -2.05 -4.52 14.97
C GLU A 148 -1.61 -4.67 13.50
N CYS A 149 -1.40 -3.56 12.78
CA CYS A 149 -1.24 -3.55 11.33
C CYS A 149 0.10 -2.94 10.89
N ALA A 150 0.79 -3.65 10.01
CA ALA A 150 2.04 -3.17 9.40
C ALA A 150 2.18 -3.70 7.97
N ILE A 151 2.80 -2.89 7.10
CA ILE A 151 3.29 -3.36 5.81
C ILE A 151 4.59 -4.12 6.04
N VAL A 152 4.68 -5.31 5.43
CA VAL A 152 5.85 -6.17 5.43
C VAL A 152 6.46 -6.15 4.03
N LEU A 153 7.57 -5.44 3.88
CA LEU A 153 8.19 -5.21 2.58
C LEU A 153 9.14 -6.38 2.24
N ALA A 154 8.73 -7.21 1.28
CA ALA A 154 9.49 -8.38 0.83
C ALA A 154 10.65 -8.01 -0.11
N PHE A 155 11.41 -6.97 0.21
CA PHE A 155 12.57 -6.54 -0.57
C PHE A 155 13.81 -7.34 -0.17
N ASN A 156 14.42 -8.02 -1.13
CA ASN A 156 15.73 -8.65 -0.95
C ASN A 156 16.74 -7.99 -1.89
N PRO A 157 17.72 -7.21 -1.35
CA PRO A 157 18.72 -6.53 -2.17
C PRO A 157 19.72 -7.48 -2.84
N GLN A 158 19.83 -8.72 -2.37
CA GLN A 158 20.80 -9.71 -2.86
C GLN A 158 20.18 -10.67 -3.90
N ASP A 159 18.85 -10.82 -3.90
CA ASP A 159 18.13 -11.72 -4.80
C ASP A 159 16.75 -11.14 -5.15
N SER A 160 16.61 -10.61 -6.37
CA SER A 160 15.37 -10.01 -6.84
C SER A 160 14.38 -11.02 -7.44
N THR A 161 14.56 -12.33 -7.22
CA THR A 161 13.62 -13.38 -7.66
C THR A 161 12.49 -13.60 -6.66
N ILE A 162 11.52 -14.46 -7.01
CA ILE A 162 10.49 -14.93 -6.08
C ILE A 162 11.12 -15.66 -4.88
N ALA A 163 12.16 -16.46 -5.09
CA ALA A 163 12.83 -17.19 -4.01
C ALA A 163 13.50 -16.22 -3.03
N GLY A 164 14.13 -15.16 -3.52
CA GLY A 164 14.71 -14.08 -2.71
C GLY A 164 13.69 -13.33 -1.87
N ARG A 165 12.48 -13.08 -2.40
CA ARG A 165 11.38 -12.45 -1.63
C ARG A 165 10.81 -13.38 -0.58
N ARG A 166 10.65 -14.66 -0.90
CA ARG A 166 10.22 -15.66 0.08
C ARG A 166 11.22 -15.80 1.21
N SER A 167 12.51 -15.81 0.89
CA SER A 167 13.54 -16.01 1.88
C SER A 167 13.58 -14.89 2.92
N VAL A 168 13.30 -13.62 2.59
CA VAL A 168 13.20 -12.55 3.59
C VAL A 168 11.95 -12.69 4.48
N LEU A 169 10.84 -13.19 3.95
CA LEU A 169 9.61 -13.38 4.73
C LEU A 169 9.71 -14.58 5.68
N GLU A 170 10.30 -15.68 5.20
CA GLU A 170 10.34 -16.98 5.86
C GLU A 170 11.60 -17.18 6.72
N LYS A 171 12.70 -16.46 6.44
CA LYS A 171 14.02 -16.71 7.03
C LYS A 171 14.70 -15.40 7.42
N GLY A 172 15.56 -15.49 8.44
CA GLY A 172 16.49 -14.41 8.76
C GLY A 172 17.46 -14.16 7.61
N ILE A 173 17.59 -12.91 7.20
CA ILE A 173 18.51 -12.45 6.15
C ILE A 173 19.20 -11.18 6.64
N MET A 174 20.46 -10.99 6.22
CA MET A 174 21.32 -9.89 6.66
C MET A 174 21.52 -9.92 8.18
N GLU A 175 21.09 -8.88 8.90
CA GLU A 175 21.29 -8.75 10.34
C GLU A 175 20.11 -9.31 11.16
N LEU A 176 19.08 -9.84 10.48
CA LEU A 176 17.90 -10.42 11.11
C LEU A 176 18.07 -11.92 11.33
N ASP A 177 17.80 -12.35 12.55
CA ASP A 177 17.87 -13.78 12.95
C ASP A 177 16.61 -14.57 12.52
N LYS A 178 15.50 -13.88 12.24
CA LYS A 178 14.19 -14.44 11.87
C LYS A 178 13.64 -13.81 10.60
N GLY A 179 12.73 -14.52 9.93
CA GLY A 179 11.98 -13.97 8.81
C GLY A 179 11.05 -12.84 9.24
N LEU A 180 10.75 -11.92 8.33
CA LEU A 180 9.94 -10.74 8.63
C LEU A 180 8.55 -11.11 9.19
N LEU A 181 7.96 -12.22 8.75
CA LEU A 181 6.65 -12.67 9.27
C LEU A 181 6.72 -13.15 10.72
N ASP A 182 7.83 -13.75 11.14
CA ASP A 182 7.99 -14.15 12.54
C ASP A 182 8.35 -12.94 13.42
N ILE A 183 9.11 -11.98 12.90
CA ILE A 183 9.34 -10.69 13.59
C ILE A 183 8.01 -9.98 13.83
N CYS A 184 7.12 -9.91 12.83
CA CYS A 184 5.80 -9.31 12.98
C CYS A 184 5.01 -9.94 14.13
N LYS A 185 5.02 -11.27 14.26
CA LYS A 185 4.37 -11.96 15.38
C LYS A 185 4.99 -11.59 16.72
N ASP A 186 6.32 -11.53 16.80
CA ASP A 186 7.04 -11.20 18.04
C ASP A 186 6.71 -9.78 18.54
N ILE A 187 6.47 -8.83 17.64
CA ILE A 187 6.13 -7.43 17.97
C ILE A 187 4.62 -7.17 18.06
N GLY A 188 3.77 -8.20 17.98
CA GLY A 188 2.32 -8.07 18.16
C GLY A 188 1.51 -7.71 16.91
N VAL A 189 2.11 -7.68 15.72
CA VAL A 189 1.40 -7.44 14.45
C VAL A 189 0.56 -8.67 14.08
N THR A 190 -0.76 -8.51 14.13
CA THR A 190 -1.75 -9.55 13.78
C THR A 190 -2.32 -9.40 12.38
N LYS A 191 -2.15 -8.21 11.76
CA LYS A 191 -2.65 -7.85 10.43
C LYS A 191 -1.50 -7.45 9.48
N PRO A 192 -0.54 -8.35 9.16
CA PRO A 192 0.54 -8.02 8.24
C PRO A 192 0.01 -7.90 6.79
N LEU A 193 0.34 -6.78 6.13
CA LEU A 193 0.06 -6.53 4.72
C LEU A 193 1.35 -6.75 3.92
N LEU A 194 1.38 -7.73 3.02
CA LEU A 194 2.58 -8.01 2.23
C LEU A 194 2.75 -7.00 1.09
N ASP A 195 3.85 -6.24 1.07
CA ASP A 195 4.28 -5.53 -0.14
C ASP A 195 5.33 -6.37 -0.88
N THR A 196 5.05 -6.66 -2.15
CA THR A 196 5.93 -7.44 -3.03
C THR A 196 7.23 -6.73 -3.43
N ALA A 197 7.46 -5.50 -3.01
CA ALA A 197 8.69 -4.73 -3.26
C ALA A 197 9.03 -4.63 -4.74
N VAL A 198 8.18 -3.91 -5.48
CA VAL A 198 8.43 -3.60 -6.89
C VAL A 198 9.65 -2.69 -7.02
N THR A 199 10.68 -3.22 -7.71
CA THR A 199 11.90 -2.50 -8.04
C THR A 199 11.79 -1.79 -9.39
N ALA A 200 12.87 -1.13 -9.82
CA ALA A 200 12.89 -0.49 -11.12
C ALA A 200 12.63 -1.45 -12.29
N MET A 201 12.07 -0.93 -13.39
CA MET A 201 11.85 -1.70 -14.61
C MET A 201 13.15 -2.35 -15.11
N GLY A 202 13.11 -3.67 -15.30
CA GLY A 202 14.28 -4.49 -15.67
C GLY A 202 15.16 -4.94 -14.50
N ALA A 203 14.91 -4.47 -13.27
CA ALA A 203 15.69 -4.80 -12.07
C ALA A 203 14.92 -5.69 -11.07
N GLY A 204 13.90 -6.42 -11.54
CA GLY A 204 13.07 -7.30 -10.71
C GLY A 204 11.59 -6.93 -10.62
N ALA A 205 11.15 -5.82 -11.25
CA ALA A 205 9.74 -5.40 -11.28
C ALA A 205 8.77 -6.52 -11.71
N GLY A 206 9.09 -7.26 -12.77
CA GLY A 206 8.25 -8.37 -13.24
C GLY A 206 8.21 -9.54 -12.25
N SER A 207 9.33 -9.82 -11.57
CA SER A 207 9.38 -10.84 -10.51
C SER A 207 8.59 -10.40 -9.27
N ALA A 208 8.58 -9.11 -8.93
CA ALA A 208 7.75 -8.56 -7.85
C ALA A 208 6.26 -8.73 -8.18
N ALA A 209 5.85 -8.32 -9.39
CA ALA A 209 4.46 -8.46 -9.82
C ALA A 209 3.99 -9.92 -9.78
N SER A 210 4.81 -10.85 -10.28
CA SER A 210 4.53 -12.30 -10.23
C SER A 210 4.50 -12.84 -8.80
N PHE A 211 5.28 -12.24 -7.89
CA PHE A 211 5.29 -12.64 -6.48
C PHE A 211 3.95 -12.33 -5.79
N THR A 212 3.15 -11.38 -6.28
CA THR A 212 1.79 -11.14 -5.79
C THR A 212 0.97 -12.43 -5.79
N PHE A 213 0.91 -13.10 -6.94
CA PHE A 213 0.19 -14.37 -7.10
C PHE A 213 0.75 -15.46 -6.18
N VAL A 214 2.08 -15.55 -6.09
CA VAL A 214 2.76 -16.55 -5.26
C VAL A 214 2.51 -16.31 -3.77
N ALA A 215 2.54 -15.06 -3.31
CA ALA A 215 2.32 -14.70 -1.93
C ALA A 215 0.90 -15.06 -1.49
N LYS A 216 -0.11 -14.72 -2.31
CA LYS A 216 -1.51 -15.13 -2.11
C LYS A 216 -1.66 -16.66 -2.06
N THR A 217 -0.98 -17.37 -2.96
CA THR A 217 -1.02 -18.84 -3.04
C THR A 217 -0.39 -19.51 -1.82
N ILE A 218 0.72 -19.00 -1.30
CA ILE A 218 1.48 -19.65 -0.22
C ILE A 218 0.98 -19.21 1.16
N TYR A 219 0.75 -17.92 1.35
CA TYR A 219 0.49 -17.34 2.67
C TYR A 219 -0.98 -17.03 2.90
N GLY A 220 -1.75 -16.71 1.84
CA GLY A 220 -3.14 -16.27 1.97
C GLY A 220 -3.31 -14.87 2.61
N LEU A 221 -2.20 -14.15 2.83
CA LEU A 221 -2.21 -12.83 3.45
C LEU A 221 -2.59 -11.75 2.43
N PRO A 222 -3.24 -10.66 2.87
CA PRO A 222 -3.45 -9.50 2.03
C PRO A 222 -2.13 -9.00 1.44
N THR A 223 -2.09 -8.89 0.11
CA THR A 223 -0.86 -8.63 -0.65
C THR A 223 -1.08 -7.46 -1.59
N GLY A 224 -0.08 -6.60 -1.74
CA GLY A 224 -0.15 -5.44 -2.61
C GLY A 224 1.23 -4.96 -3.05
N SER A 225 1.26 -3.78 -3.66
CA SER A 225 2.53 -3.11 -3.94
C SER A 225 2.43 -1.63 -4.25
N GLY A 226 3.51 -0.91 -3.94
CA GLY A 226 3.85 0.39 -4.54
C GLY A 226 4.35 0.28 -5.97
N VAL A 227 3.53 -0.30 -6.86
CA VAL A 227 3.96 -0.65 -8.22
C VAL A 227 4.32 0.57 -9.09
N HIS A 228 3.77 1.75 -8.77
CA HIS A 228 4.11 3.03 -9.41
C HIS A 228 5.63 3.32 -9.40
N ASN A 229 6.37 2.76 -8.45
CA ASN A 229 7.83 2.89 -8.37
C ASN A 229 8.56 2.33 -9.60
N ALA A 230 8.03 1.28 -10.24
CA ALA A 230 8.62 0.72 -11.45
C ALA A 230 8.60 1.70 -12.64
N PRO A 231 7.44 2.17 -13.13
CA PRO A 231 7.38 3.14 -14.22
C PRO A 231 8.04 4.48 -13.84
N ALA A 232 7.90 4.94 -12.58
CA ALA A 232 8.52 6.19 -12.13
C ALA A 232 10.06 6.16 -12.21
N SER A 233 10.68 5.00 -11.98
CA SER A 233 12.14 4.82 -12.07
C SER A 233 12.62 4.39 -13.46
N TRP A 234 11.72 4.09 -14.40
CA TRP A 234 12.08 3.60 -15.73
C TRP A 234 12.77 4.69 -16.57
N ALA A 235 14.08 4.53 -16.81
CA ALA A 235 14.90 5.54 -17.44
C ALA A 235 14.41 6.01 -18.83
N TRP A 236 13.89 5.08 -19.65
CA TRP A 236 13.31 5.43 -20.95
C TRP A 236 12.04 6.27 -20.79
N LEU A 237 11.11 5.82 -19.95
CA LEU A 237 9.83 6.52 -19.73
C LEU A 237 10.03 7.91 -19.11
N ARG A 238 10.99 8.07 -18.20
CA ARG A 238 11.38 9.39 -17.66
C ARG A 238 11.89 10.35 -18.73
N LYS A 239 12.65 9.85 -19.70
CA LYS A 239 13.09 10.67 -20.85
C LYS A 239 11.91 11.01 -21.75
N TYR A 240 11.05 10.02 -22.03
CA TYR A 240 9.88 10.17 -22.88
C TYR A 240 8.82 11.12 -22.28
N LYS A 241 8.66 11.16 -20.95
CA LYS A 241 7.79 12.09 -20.22
C LYS A 241 8.00 13.56 -20.61
N LYS A 242 9.22 13.95 -21.00
CA LYS A 242 9.56 15.33 -21.40
C LYS A 242 8.90 15.75 -22.71
N ILE A 243 8.55 14.79 -23.57
CA ILE A 243 7.89 15.02 -24.86
C ILE A 243 6.46 14.50 -24.90
N ASN A 244 6.12 13.53 -24.05
CA ASN A 244 4.77 12.98 -23.94
C ASN A 244 4.49 12.62 -22.47
N ARG A 245 3.90 13.56 -21.74
CA ARG A 245 3.57 13.41 -20.32
C ARG A 245 2.41 12.44 -20.10
N GLU A 246 1.44 12.40 -21.02
CA GLU A 246 0.30 11.48 -20.93
C GLU A 246 0.74 10.02 -21.01
N ALA A 247 1.68 9.68 -21.89
CA ALA A 247 2.21 8.31 -21.95
C ALA A 247 2.89 7.87 -20.64
N PHE A 248 3.54 8.81 -19.92
CA PHE A 248 4.05 8.53 -18.58
C PHE A 248 2.92 8.18 -17.61
N TYR A 249 1.87 9.02 -17.55
CA TYR A 249 0.72 8.77 -16.69
C TYR A 249 0.00 7.47 -17.07
N THR A 250 -0.20 7.20 -18.36
CA THR A 250 -0.82 5.95 -18.81
C THR A 250 -0.03 4.73 -18.32
N ALA A 251 1.29 4.70 -18.49
CA ALA A 251 2.11 3.58 -18.04
C ALA A 251 2.16 3.46 -16.51
N ASP A 252 2.21 4.60 -15.80
CA ASP A 252 2.19 4.67 -14.34
C ASP A 252 0.89 4.08 -13.77
N ILE A 253 -0.24 4.59 -14.25
CA ILE A 253 -1.57 4.16 -13.79
C ILE A 253 -1.86 2.72 -14.20
N ALA A 254 -1.53 2.32 -15.44
CA ALA A 254 -1.73 0.94 -15.90
C ALA A 254 -0.91 -0.08 -15.11
N SER A 255 0.18 0.33 -14.47
CA SER A 255 0.99 -0.58 -13.65
C SER A 255 0.21 -1.15 -12.45
N ASN A 256 -0.77 -0.40 -11.90
CA ASN A 256 -1.66 -0.87 -10.84
C ASN A 256 -2.48 -2.09 -11.29
N LEU A 257 -2.98 -2.07 -12.52
CA LEU A 257 -3.75 -3.18 -13.08
C LEU A 257 -2.91 -4.47 -13.21
N ILE A 258 -1.59 -4.34 -13.44
CA ILE A 258 -0.70 -5.51 -13.58
C ILE A 258 -0.70 -6.35 -12.29
N VAL A 259 -0.54 -5.71 -11.13
CA VAL A 259 -0.50 -6.43 -9.85
C VAL A 259 -1.89 -6.81 -9.36
N GLN A 260 -2.91 -5.99 -9.65
CA GLN A 260 -4.30 -6.32 -9.36
C GLN A 260 -4.73 -7.63 -10.03
N LEU A 261 -4.44 -7.80 -11.32
CA LEU A 261 -4.74 -9.03 -12.05
C LEU A 261 -3.89 -10.24 -11.59
N MET A 262 -2.85 -10.02 -10.79
CA MET A 262 -2.08 -11.07 -10.13
C MET A 262 -2.60 -11.42 -8.72
N GLY A 263 -3.70 -10.80 -8.26
CA GLY A 263 -4.30 -11.09 -6.95
C GLY A 263 -4.00 -10.05 -5.88
N ALA A 264 -3.54 -8.84 -6.23
CA ALA A 264 -3.30 -7.80 -5.22
C ALA A 264 -4.63 -7.32 -4.61
N ASP A 265 -4.64 -7.19 -3.28
CA ASP A 265 -5.75 -6.69 -2.47
C ASP A 265 -5.65 -5.18 -2.22
N PHE A 266 -4.43 -4.62 -2.35
CA PHE A 266 -4.20 -3.18 -2.27
C PHE A 266 -3.11 -2.70 -3.24
N VAL A 267 -3.18 -1.44 -3.65
CA VAL A 267 -2.16 -0.77 -4.47
C VAL A 267 -1.81 0.59 -3.89
N MET A 268 -0.51 0.84 -3.69
CA MET A 268 -0.01 2.19 -3.40
C MET A 268 0.30 2.85 -4.74
N TYR A 269 -0.61 3.70 -5.22
CA TYR A 269 -0.59 4.21 -6.59
C TYR A 269 0.30 5.45 -6.78
N GLY A 270 0.98 5.88 -5.71
CA GLY A 270 1.90 7.01 -5.73
C GLY A 270 1.18 8.33 -5.43
N PRO A 271 1.59 9.46 -6.04
CA PRO A 271 1.05 10.78 -5.73
C PRO A 271 -0.48 10.83 -5.73
N ILE A 272 -1.06 11.34 -4.64
CA ILE A 272 -2.52 11.38 -4.44
C ILE A 272 -3.26 12.14 -5.57
N GLU A 273 -2.61 13.06 -6.28
CA GLU A 273 -3.13 13.76 -7.46
C GLU A 273 -3.52 12.82 -8.61
N ASN A 274 -3.04 11.57 -8.58
CA ASN A 274 -3.39 10.56 -9.55
C ASN A 274 -4.74 9.87 -9.26
N ALA A 275 -5.44 10.18 -8.16
CA ALA A 275 -6.69 9.52 -7.76
C ALA A 275 -7.72 9.43 -8.91
N GLU A 276 -7.98 10.55 -9.60
CA GLU A 276 -8.95 10.60 -10.72
C GLU A 276 -8.58 9.70 -11.90
N ARG A 277 -7.32 9.27 -12.01
CA ARG A 277 -6.85 8.32 -13.02
C ARG A 277 -6.76 6.89 -12.48
N ALA A 278 -6.30 6.73 -11.25
CA ALA A 278 -6.04 5.44 -10.63
C ALA A 278 -7.34 4.68 -10.31
N PHE A 279 -8.30 5.35 -9.68
CA PHE A 279 -9.55 4.71 -9.24
C PHE A 279 -10.34 4.11 -10.39
N PRO A 280 -10.58 4.79 -11.53
CA PRO A 280 -11.32 4.18 -12.65
C PRO A 280 -10.62 2.96 -13.25
N VAL A 281 -9.28 2.97 -13.31
CA VAL A 281 -8.50 1.85 -13.86
C VAL A 281 -8.57 0.63 -12.95
N VAL A 282 -8.44 0.83 -11.63
CA VAL A 282 -8.54 -0.27 -10.66
C VAL A 282 -9.98 -0.76 -10.54
N ALA A 283 -10.97 0.14 -10.56
CA ALA A 283 -12.39 -0.22 -10.57
C ALA A 283 -12.75 -1.10 -11.77
N MET A 284 -12.24 -0.76 -12.96
CA MET A 284 -12.38 -1.61 -14.15
C MET A 284 -11.76 -3.00 -13.92
N GLY A 285 -10.57 -3.07 -13.33
CA GLY A 285 -9.94 -4.34 -12.96
C GLY A 285 -10.82 -5.18 -12.04
N ASP A 286 -11.43 -4.57 -11.01
CA ASP A 286 -12.33 -5.26 -10.09
C ASP A 286 -13.63 -5.72 -10.76
N VAL A 287 -14.18 -4.93 -11.68
CA VAL A 287 -15.34 -5.35 -12.50
C VAL A 287 -14.98 -6.62 -13.30
N PHE A 288 -13.84 -6.62 -13.99
CA PHE A 288 -13.35 -7.77 -14.76
C PHE A 288 -13.11 -9.01 -13.88
N THR A 289 -12.51 -8.81 -12.70
CA THR A 289 -12.16 -9.92 -11.82
C THR A 289 -13.41 -10.54 -11.20
N ALA A 290 -14.33 -9.72 -10.69
CA ALA A 290 -15.57 -10.17 -10.06
C ALA A 290 -16.53 -10.82 -11.04
N GLU A 291 -16.64 -10.33 -12.28
CA GLU A 291 -17.42 -11.01 -13.32
C GLU A 291 -16.92 -12.45 -13.52
N SER A 292 -15.60 -12.62 -13.66
CA SER A 292 -15.01 -13.94 -13.80
C SER A 292 -15.16 -14.79 -12.54
N ALA A 293 -15.03 -14.20 -11.35
CA ALA A 293 -15.19 -14.92 -10.08
C ALA A 293 -16.62 -15.45 -9.92
N TYR A 294 -17.61 -14.64 -10.30
CA TYR A 294 -19.02 -15.02 -10.28
C TYR A 294 -19.32 -16.12 -11.29
N LEU A 295 -18.94 -15.95 -12.56
CA LEU A 295 -19.28 -16.90 -13.64
C LEU A 295 -18.60 -18.26 -13.49
N GLU A 296 -17.33 -18.28 -13.07
CA GLU A 296 -16.53 -19.50 -13.04
C GLU A 296 -16.60 -20.21 -11.67
N PHE A 297 -16.82 -19.47 -10.59
CA PHE A 297 -16.70 -19.99 -9.22
C PHE A 297 -17.88 -19.65 -8.29
N GLY A 298 -18.86 -18.87 -8.76
CA GLY A 298 -20.03 -18.48 -7.97
C GLY A 298 -19.72 -17.53 -6.81
N ILE A 299 -18.58 -16.84 -6.83
CA ILE A 299 -18.20 -15.85 -5.81
C ILE A 299 -18.94 -14.55 -6.11
N GLU A 300 -19.85 -14.15 -5.22
CA GLU A 300 -20.64 -12.93 -5.40
C GLU A 300 -19.99 -11.72 -4.69
N PRO A 301 -19.70 -10.63 -5.41
CA PRO A 301 -19.18 -9.41 -4.80
C PRO A 301 -20.26 -8.69 -3.99
N GLY A 302 -19.83 -8.02 -2.91
CA GLY A 302 -20.69 -7.21 -2.04
C GLY A 302 -21.33 -6.00 -2.75
N PRO A 303 -22.33 -5.35 -2.14
CA PRO A 303 -23.14 -4.31 -2.78
C PRO A 303 -22.34 -3.06 -3.18
N ASP A 304 -21.32 -2.68 -2.40
CA ASP A 304 -20.49 -1.52 -2.69
C ASP A 304 -19.33 -1.82 -3.65
N HIS A 305 -19.20 -3.06 -4.12
CA HIS A 305 -18.12 -3.47 -5.02
C HIS A 305 -18.27 -2.81 -6.40
N PRO A 306 -17.18 -2.41 -7.08
CA PRO A 306 -17.23 -1.78 -8.41
C PRO A 306 -18.14 -2.50 -9.41
N PHE A 307 -18.08 -3.83 -9.46
CA PHE A 307 -18.97 -4.68 -10.27
C PHE A 307 -20.47 -4.45 -10.03
N ARG A 308 -20.92 -4.24 -8.78
CA ARG A 308 -22.34 -4.01 -8.45
C ARG A 308 -22.74 -2.53 -8.57
N LYS A 309 -21.76 -1.63 -8.45
CA LYS A 309 -21.99 -0.20 -8.36
C LYS A 309 -21.96 0.51 -9.72
N LEU A 310 -21.17 0.00 -10.66
CA LEU A 310 -20.88 0.64 -11.94
C LEU A 310 -21.57 -0.03 -13.14
N LEU A 311 -22.28 -1.14 -12.93
CA LEU A 311 -23.06 -1.89 -13.93
C LEU A 311 -24.51 -2.05 -13.47
#